data_AF-X0UNS1-F1
#
_entry.id   AF-X0UNS1-F1
#
_cell.length_a   1.000
_cell.length_b   1.000
_cell.length_c   1.000
_cell.angle_alpha   90.00
_cell.angle_beta   90.00
_cell.angle_gamma   90.00
#
_symmetry.space_group_name_H-M   'P 1'
#
loop_
_entity.id
_entity.type
_entity.pdbx_description
1 polymer ?
#
loop_
_entity_poly.entity_id
_entity_poly.type
_entity_poly.pdbx_seq_one_letter_code
_entity_poly.pdbx_strand_id
1 'polypeptide(L)'
;MGSGRSGTSLVAGCLRNAGYCMGGDLIEPTESNPRGYFESREVNALNEALMRGVSAERGPGFLGVFPGRVLRHDQLWLACFPPGRRVQWPQSEETGIVRMTGNT
;
A
#
# COMPACT_ATOMS: atom_id res chain seq x y z
N MET A 1 -1.29 -5.53 5.33
CA MET A 1 -1.50 -4.42 4.38
C MET A 1 -2.96 -4.04 4.41
N GLY A 2 -3.26 -2.74 4.35
CA GLY A 2 -4.64 -2.26 4.29
C GLY A 2 -5.22 -2.43 2.90
N SER A 3 -6.49 -2.83 2.81
CA SER A 3 -7.26 -2.74 1.57
C SER A 3 -8.25 -1.58 1.66
N GLY A 4 -8.55 -0.94 0.54
CA GLY A 4 -9.59 0.09 0.50
C GLY A 4 -10.88 -0.43 1.13
N ARG A 5 -11.51 0.40 2.00
CA ARG A 5 -12.74 0.07 2.75
C ARG A 5 -12.60 -0.98 3.86
N SER A 6 -11.40 -1.43 4.21
CA SER A 6 -11.17 -2.32 5.37
C SER A 6 -11.17 -1.60 6.74
N GLY A 7 -11.31 -0.28 6.75
CA GLY A 7 -11.24 0.52 7.98
C GLY A 7 -9.84 0.95 8.39
N THR A 8 -8.82 0.76 7.54
CA THR A 8 -7.43 1.18 7.83
C THR A 8 -7.32 2.66 8.12
N SER A 9 -8.07 3.52 7.42
CA SER A 9 -8.08 4.96 7.68
C SER A 9 -8.61 5.31 9.07
N LEU A 10 -9.58 4.55 9.61
CA LEU A 10 -10.07 4.73 10.97
C LEU A 10 -8.98 4.39 11.99
N VAL A 11 -8.34 3.22 11.83
CA VAL A 11 -7.26 2.76 12.72
C VAL A 11 -6.09 3.75 12.68
N ALA A 12 -5.67 4.17 11.49
CA ALA A 12 -4.60 5.14 11.30
C ALA A 12 -4.95 6.51 11.93
N GLY A 13 -6.21 6.95 11.83
CA GLY A 13 -6.70 8.15 12.51
C GLY A 13 -6.66 8.03 14.05
N CYS A 14 -7.04 6.88 14.61
CA CYS A 14 -6.94 6.61 16.05
C CYS A 14 -5.49 6.65 16.54
N LEU A 15 -4.55 6.04 15.81
CA LEU A 15 -3.13 6.04 16.15
C LEU A 15 -2.54 7.45 16.11
N ARG A 16 -2.86 8.24 15.07
CA ARG A 16 -2.46 9.66 15.01
C ARG A 16 -2.97 10.44 16.20
N ASN A 17 -4.25 10.27 16.55
CA ASN A 17 -4.85 11.00 17.67
C ASN A 17 -4.29 10.58 19.03
N ALA A 18 -3.78 9.35 19.14
CA ALA A 18 -3.05 8.87 20.32
C ALA A 18 -1.59 9.36 20.38
N GLY A 19 -1.14 10.17 19.41
CA GLY A 19 0.21 10.77 19.40
C GLY A 19 1.29 9.89 18.78
N TYR A 20 0.91 8.79 18.11
CA TYR A 20 1.89 7.98 17.37
C TYR A 20 2.41 8.72 16.14
N CYS A 21 3.70 8.55 15.84
CA CYS A 21 4.30 9.06 14.61
C CYS A 21 3.75 8.30 13.41
N MET A 22 3.11 9.04 12.48
CA MET A 22 2.52 8.48 11.26
C MET A 22 3.32 8.86 10.00
N GLY A 23 4.51 9.45 10.16
CA GLY A 23 5.32 10.04 9.09
C GLY A 23 5.09 11.54 8.90
N GLY A 24 5.92 12.17 8.06
CA GLY A 24 5.90 13.62 7.80
C GLY A 24 5.13 14.05 6.55
N ASP A 25 4.82 13.12 5.65
CA ASP A 25 4.16 13.38 4.36
C ASP A 25 2.94 12.47 4.22
N LEU A 26 1.82 12.91 4.78
CA LEU A 26 0.56 12.17 4.73
C LEU A 26 -0.16 12.41 3.40
N ILE A 27 -0.93 11.42 2.95
CA ILE A 27 -1.76 11.56 1.74
C ILE A 27 -2.88 12.57 2.00
N GLU A 28 -2.98 13.56 1.12
CA GLU A 28 -3.91 14.67 1.26
C GLU A 28 -5.40 14.24 1.19
N PRO A 29 -6.30 15.04 1.79
CA PRO A 29 -7.74 14.89 1.60
C PRO A 29 -8.16 14.92 0.13
N THR A 30 -9.19 14.14 -0.18
CA THR A 30 -9.86 14.11 -1.47
C THR A 30 -11.35 14.37 -1.28
N GLU A 31 -12.09 14.61 -2.37
CA GLU A 31 -13.55 14.73 -2.32
C GLU A 31 -14.20 13.47 -1.71
N SER A 32 -13.63 12.29 -1.99
CA SER A 32 -14.11 11.01 -1.45
C SER A 32 -13.64 10.72 -0.02
N ASN A 33 -12.60 11.40 0.47
CA ASN A 33 -12.12 11.33 1.84
C ASN A 33 -11.74 12.72 2.38
N PRO A 34 -12.73 13.53 2.80
CA PRO A 34 -12.50 14.93 3.18
C PRO A 34 -11.64 15.12 4.43
N ARG A 35 -11.44 14.07 5.23
CA ARG A 35 -10.61 14.11 6.44
C ARG A 35 -9.13 13.81 6.17
N GLY A 36 -8.77 13.52 4.94
CA GLY A 36 -7.42 13.07 4.62
C GLY A 36 -7.22 11.60 4.90
N TYR A 37 -6.15 11.09 4.34
CA TYR A 37 -5.67 9.76 4.62
C TYR A 37 -4.60 9.89 5.71
N PHE A 38 -4.71 9.08 6.76
CA PHE A 38 -3.74 9.06 7.84
C PHE A 38 -2.55 8.13 7.53
N GLU A 39 -2.32 7.88 6.24
CA GLU A 39 -1.27 7.02 5.71
C GLU A 39 -0.17 7.89 5.07
N SER A 40 1.09 7.54 5.32
CA SER A 40 2.25 8.21 4.72
C SER A 40 2.38 7.86 3.24
N ARG A 41 2.65 8.86 2.39
CA ARG A 41 2.94 8.67 0.95
C ARG A 41 4.11 7.73 0.73
N GLU A 42 5.12 7.86 1.57
CA GLU A 42 6.35 7.07 1.50
C GLU A 42 6.05 5.58 1.81
N VAL A 43 5.20 5.31 2.81
CA VAL A 43 4.75 3.94 3.12
C VAL A 43 3.90 3.36 1.98
N ASN A 44 3.03 4.18 1.39
CA ASN A 44 2.21 3.74 0.26
C ASN A 44 3.07 3.44 -0.98
N ALA A 45 4.08 4.26 -1.27
CA ALA A 45 5.03 4.04 -2.35
C ALA A 45 5.83 2.75 -2.16
N LEU A 46 6.30 2.48 -0.93
CA LEU A 46 6.97 1.23 -0.58
C LEU A 46 6.07 0.01 -0.80
N ASN A 47 4.81 0.07 -0.37
CA ASN A 47 3.85 -1.02 -0.59
C ASN A 47 3.65 -1.30 -2.09
N GLU A 48 3.52 -0.24 -2.90
CA GLU A 48 3.41 -0.34 -4.35
C GLU A 48 4.69 -0.94 -4.97
N ALA A 49 5.88 -0.56 -4.51
CA ALA A 49 7.14 -1.13 -4.98
C ALA A 49 7.26 -2.63 -4.65
N LEU A 50 6.91 -3.02 -3.42
CA LEU A 50 6.90 -4.42 -2.97
C LEU A 50 5.95 -5.26 -3.81
N MET A 51 4.75 -4.75 -4.08
CA MET A 51 3.76 -5.49 -4.86
C MET A 51 4.10 -5.52 -6.35
N ARG A 52 4.77 -4.49 -6.90
CA ARG A 52 5.17 -4.47 -8.31
C ARG A 52 6.09 -5.63 -8.68
N GLY A 53 7.01 -6.00 -7.80
CA GLY A 53 7.90 -7.16 -7.99
C GLY A 53 7.15 -8.50 -8.10
N VAL A 54 5.88 -8.55 -7.70
CA VAL A 54 5.07 -9.78 -7.64
C VAL A 54 3.85 -9.72 -8.58
N SER A 55 3.38 -8.53 -8.95
CA SER A 55 2.09 -8.28 -9.64
C SER A 55 2.11 -8.40 -11.17
N ALA A 56 3.03 -9.18 -11.75
CA ALA A 56 2.99 -9.47 -13.19
C ALA A 56 1.79 -10.35 -13.60
N GLU A 57 1.11 -10.98 -12.64
CA GLU A 57 -0.01 -11.88 -12.90
C GLU A 57 -1.34 -11.13 -12.77
N ARG A 58 -2.02 -10.98 -13.91
CA ARG A 58 -3.37 -10.43 -14.03
C ARG A 58 -4.30 -11.14 -13.05
N GLY A 59 -4.91 -10.41 -12.10
CA GLY A 59 -5.88 -10.99 -11.17
C GLY A 59 -6.98 -11.75 -11.94
N PRO A 60 -7.48 -12.88 -11.44
CA PRO A 60 -8.44 -13.70 -12.19
C PRO A 60 -9.65 -12.83 -12.54
N GLY A 61 -10.01 -12.79 -13.83
CA GLY A 61 -11.27 -12.18 -14.25
C GLY A 61 -12.44 -12.86 -13.55
N PHE A 62 -13.57 -12.17 -13.43
CA PHE A 62 -14.81 -12.77 -12.94
C PHE A 62 -15.09 -14.07 -13.71
N LEU A 63 -15.17 -15.20 -12.99
CA LEU A 63 -15.35 -16.55 -13.54
C LEU A 63 -14.25 -17.05 -14.52
N GLY A 64 -13.09 -16.40 -14.64
CA GLY A 64 -12.06 -16.76 -15.62
C GLY A 64 -12.41 -16.43 -17.07
N VAL A 65 -13.51 -15.71 -17.32
CA VAL A 65 -14.01 -15.39 -18.67
C VAL A 65 -13.54 -14.02 -19.17
N PHE A 66 -13.20 -13.10 -18.27
CA PHE A 66 -12.68 -11.78 -18.62
C PHE A 66 -11.15 -11.73 -18.50
N PRO A 67 -10.43 -11.06 -19.41
CA PRO A 67 -9.01 -10.83 -19.22
C PRO A 67 -8.80 -10.12 -17.89
N GLY A 68 -7.92 -10.67 -17.06
CA GLY A 68 -7.63 -10.07 -15.76
C GLY A 68 -7.16 -8.63 -15.91
N ARG A 69 -7.67 -7.74 -15.06
CA ARG A 69 -7.39 -6.30 -15.14
C ARG A 69 -5.91 -6.06 -14.86
N VAL A 70 -5.23 -5.32 -15.74
CA VAL A 70 -3.90 -4.78 -15.42
C VAL A 70 -4.08 -3.75 -14.32
N LEU A 71 -3.49 -4.03 -13.16
CA LEU A 71 -3.52 -3.12 -12.02
C LEU A 71 -2.60 -1.94 -12.29
N ARG A 72 -3.08 -0.74 -11.97
CA ARG A 72 -2.30 0.50 -12.02
C ARG A 72 -1.42 0.62 -10.77
N HIS A 73 -0.49 1.58 -10.80
CA HIS A 73 0.45 1.88 -9.71
C HIS A 73 -0.18 2.39 -8.39
N ASP A 74 -1.50 2.51 -8.33
CA ASP A 74 -2.27 2.89 -7.15
C ASP A 74 -3.31 1.81 -6.79
N GLN A 75 -3.20 0.64 -7.44
CA GLN A 75 -4.14 -0.46 -7.37
C GLN A 75 -3.46 -1.77 -7.02
N LEU A 76 -2.15 -1.79 -6.74
CA LEU A 76 -1.47 -3.06 -6.46
C LEU A 76 -1.92 -3.66 -5.13
N TRP A 77 -2.52 -2.89 -4.23
CA TRP A 77 -3.23 -3.39 -3.05
C TRP A 77 -4.42 -4.33 -3.37
N LEU A 78 -4.86 -4.40 -4.64
CA LEU A 78 -5.84 -5.36 -5.15
C LEU A 78 -5.19 -6.63 -5.73
N ALA A 79 -3.86 -6.72 -5.77
CA ALA A 79 -3.16 -7.88 -6.29
C ALA A 79 -3.49 -9.13 -5.47
N CYS A 80 -3.73 -10.24 -6.17
CA CYS A 80 -4.01 -11.53 -5.57
C CYS A 80 -2.86 -12.48 -5.92
N PHE A 81 -2.36 -13.20 -4.90
CA PHE A 81 -1.26 -14.13 -5.06
C PHE A 81 -1.67 -15.52 -4.58
N PRO A 82 -1.19 -16.60 -5.24
CA PRO A 82 -1.39 -17.94 -4.71
C PRO A 82 -0.69 -18.07 -3.34
N PRO A 83 -1.27 -18.85 -2.41
CA PRO A 83 -0.62 -19.15 -1.13
C PRO A 83 0.81 -19.66 -1.33
N GLY A 84 1.76 -19.18 -0.52
CA GLY A 84 3.17 -19.59 -0.59
C GLY A 84 4.02 -18.83 -1.63
N ARG A 85 3.46 -17.89 -2.39
CA ARG A 85 4.25 -17.00 -3.26
C ARG A 85 5.24 -16.20 -2.40
N ARG A 86 6.53 -16.37 -2.68
CA ARG A 86 7.58 -15.55 -2.05
C ARG A 86 7.64 -14.18 -2.71
N VAL A 87 7.53 -13.15 -1.88
CA VAL A 87 7.79 -11.76 -2.27
C VAL A 87 9.31 -11.55 -2.16
N GLN A 88 9.95 -11.13 -3.25
CA GLN A 88 11.36 -10.73 -3.19
C GLN A 88 11.46 -9.29 -2.71
N TRP A 89 12.45 -9.04 -1.85
CA TRP A 89 12.73 -7.69 -1.37
C TRP A 89 13.38 -6.86 -2.48
N PRO A 90 12.83 -5.70 -2.87
CA PRO A 90 13.50 -4.77 -3.77
C PRO A 90 14.62 -4.06 -3.02
N GLN A 91 15.89 -4.43 -3.27
CA GLN A 91 17.04 -3.82 -2.59
C GLN A 91 17.13 -2.29 -2.78
N SER A 92 16.53 -1.76 -3.85
CA SER A 92 16.46 -0.31 -4.10
C SER A 92 15.70 0.47 -3.02
N GLU A 93 14.83 -0.19 -2.24
CA GLU A 93 13.99 0.44 -1.23
C GLU A 93 14.57 0.38 0.20
N GLU A 94 15.68 -0.34 0.41
CA GLU A 94 16.28 -0.55 1.73
C GLU A 94 16.71 0.76 2.39
N THR A 95 17.33 1.65 1.61
CA THR A 95 17.72 3.01 2.04
C THR A 95 16.52 3.86 2.47
N GLY A 96 15.33 3.64 1.87
CA GLY A 96 14.10 4.35 2.22
C GLY A 96 13.63 4.01 3.63
N ILE A 97 13.67 2.74 4.02
CA ILE A 97 13.20 2.30 5.36
C ILE A 97 14.15 2.75 6.46
N VAL A 98 15.45 2.67 6.21
CA VAL A 98 16.48 3.18 7.11
C VAL A 98 16.24 4.68 7.38
N ARG A 99 15.97 5.45 6.32
CA ARG A 99 15.58 6.87 6.43
C ARG A 99 14.29 7.07 7.23
N MET A 100 13.24 6.28 6.97
CA MET A 100 11.94 6.38 7.66
C MET A 100 12.04 6.11 9.16
N THR A 101 12.88 5.15 9.55
CA THR A 101 12.97 4.67 10.94
C THR A 101 13.98 5.43 11.79
N GLY A 102 14.82 6.27 11.16
CA GLY A 102 15.83 7.06 11.87
C GLY A 102 16.98 6.23 12.45
N ASN A 103 17.10 4.96 12.05
CA ASN A 103 18.21 4.11 12.43
C ASN A 103 19.41 4.41 11.52
N THR A 104 20.31 5.31 11.93
CA THR A 104 21.68 5.41 11.38
C THR A 104 22.61 4.38 11.99
#